data_AF-A0A3D2J5X0-F1
#
_entry.id   AF-A0A3D2J5X0-F1
#
_cell.length_a   1.000
_cell.length_b   1.000
_cell.length_c   1.000
_cell.angle_alpha   90.00
_cell.angle_beta   90.00
_cell.angle_gamma   90.00
#
_symmetry.space_group_name_H-M   'P 1'
#
loop_
_entity.id
_entity.type
_entity.pdbx_description
1 polymer ?
#
loop_
_entity_poly.entity_id
_entity_poly.type
_entity_poly.pdbx_seq_one_letter_code
_entity_poly.pdbx_strand_id
1 'polypeptide(L)'
;MLDTTTQTAHTIQIELLAQEIVSRLQNTEPGHCARVDFLTGTEAQAIWHYISKHHLTTGVAFHILTTNRTIAQADPLYITTDKAIEIRNRKLERLCLFIPSDIVDAAPSSIANSFAPIDGRTLYSLVLKQVRNKLTPELTGTVSSVFSRLRSMTGISEKQRLDFTLALLVQMQAGETA
;
A
#
# COMPACT_ATOMS: atom_id res chain seq x y z
N MET A 1 9.53 -9.47 -19.57
CA MET A 1 8.70 -10.48 -18.88
C MET A 1 9.26 -10.63 -17.49
N LEU A 2 8.47 -10.33 -16.45
CA LEU A 2 8.85 -10.64 -15.08
C LEU A 2 8.75 -12.15 -14.90
N ASP A 3 9.71 -12.74 -14.18
CA ASP A 3 9.67 -14.16 -13.82
C ASP A 3 8.44 -14.44 -12.92
N THR A 4 7.83 -15.62 -13.05
CA THR A 4 6.58 -16.02 -12.38
C THR A 4 6.67 -15.81 -10.87
N THR A 5 7.84 -16.08 -10.29
CA THR A 5 8.15 -15.82 -8.88
C THR A 5 7.89 -14.36 -8.49
N THR A 6 8.41 -13.41 -9.27
CA THR A 6 8.28 -11.98 -9.00
C THR A 6 6.83 -11.52 -9.13
N GLN A 7 6.09 -12.07 -10.08
CA GLN A 7 4.66 -11.78 -10.25
C GLN A 7 3.83 -12.28 -9.06
N THR A 8 4.12 -13.47 -8.55
CA THR A 8 3.45 -14.03 -7.36
C THR A 8 3.78 -13.21 -6.12
N ALA A 9 5.05 -12.88 -5.91
CA ALA A 9 5.49 -12.05 -4.78
C ALA A 9 4.80 -10.67 -4.80
N HIS A 10 4.75 -10.02 -5.96
CA HIS A 10 4.03 -8.76 -6.14
C HIS A 10 2.53 -8.90 -5.84
N THR A 11 1.88 -9.97 -6.30
CA THR A 11 0.45 -10.21 -6.02
C THR A 11 0.18 -10.34 -4.52
N ILE A 12 0.99 -11.13 -3.81
CA ILE A 12 0.90 -11.29 -2.35
C ILE A 12 1.12 -9.95 -1.65
N GLN A 13 2.10 -9.16 -2.10
CA GLN A 13 2.37 -7.84 -1.54
C GLN A 13 1.15 -6.92 -1.62
N ILE A 14 0.56 -6.81 -2.82
CA ILE A 14 -0.60 -5.93 -3.07
C ILE A 14 -1.80 -6.38 -2.24
N GLU A 15 -2.05 -7.68 -2.14
CA GLU A 15 -3.10 -8.23 -1.29
C GLU A 15 -2.93 -7.82 0.18
N LEU A 16 -1.74 -8.06 0.75
CA LEU A 16 -1.50 -7.80 2.17
C LEU A 16 -1.54 -6.30 2.48
N LEU A 17 -1.01 -5.45 1.59
CA LEU A 17 -1.11 -3.99 1.73
C LEU A 17 -2.56 -3.52 1.66
N ALA A 18 -3.35 -4.04 0.71
CA ALA A 18 -4.76 -3.70 0.59
C ALA A 18 -5.55 -4.08 1.84
N GLN A 19 -5.31 -5.28 2.40
CA GLN A 19 -5.94 -5.74 3.63
C GLN A 19 -5.58 -4.84 4.83
N GLU A 20 -4.31 -4.46 4.97
CA GLU A 20 -3.84 -3.57 6.04
C GLU A 20 -4.41 -2.14 5.95
N ILE A 21 -4.64 -1.63 4.73
CA ILE A 21 -5.26 -0.32 4.53
C ILE A 21 -6.75 -0.40 4.87
N VAL A 22 -7.44 -1.43 4.36
CA VAL A 22 -8.87 -1.62 4.61
C VAL A 22 -9.14 -1.83 6.10
N SER A 23 -8.33 -2.62 6.81
CA SER A 23 -8.51 -2.88 8.24
C SER A 23 -8.44 -1.61 9.11
N ARG A 24 -7.64 -0.61 8.69
CA ARG A 24 -7.57 0.71 9.36
C ARG A 24 -8.82 1.56 9.15
N LEU A 25 -9.57 1.27 8.10
CA LEU A 25 -10.80 1.98 7.73
C LEU A 25 -12.05 1.25 8.20
N GLN A 26 -11.94 -0.04 8.51
CA GLN A 26 -12.99 -0.82 9.17
C GLN A 26 -13.30 -0.18 10.54
N ASN A 27 -14.58 0.09 10.79
CA ASN A 27 -15.10 0.77 11.99
C ASN A 27 -14.84 2.28 12.08
N THR A 28 -14.44 2.93 10.98
CA THR A 28 -14.45 4.39 10.92
C THR A 28 -15.86 4.93 10.65
N GLU A 29 -16.18 6.06 11.27
CA GLU A 29 -17.47 6.74 11.13
C GLU A 29 -17.65 7.38 9.73
N PRO A 30 -18.89 7.60 9.26
CA PRO A 30 -19.16 8.38 8.07
C PRO A 30 -18.45 9.74 8.06
N GLY A 31 -17.92 10.14 6.90
CA GLY A 31 -17.12 11.35 6.76
C GLY A 31 -15.66 11.22 7.21
N HIS A 32 -15.24 10.06 7.72
CA HIS A 32 -13.82 9.80 7.98
C HIS A 32 -13.01 9.85 6.69
N CYS A 33 -11.95 10.65 6.71
CA CYS A 33 -11.09 10.90 5.56
C CYS A 33 -9.65 10.54 5.93
N ALA A 34 -9.06 9.59 5.21
CA ALA A 34 -7.70 9.11 5.41
C ALA A 34 -6.83 9.31 4.16
N ARG A 35 -5.52 9.37 4.36
CA ARG A 35 -4.54 9.42 3.27
C ARG A 35 -3.47 8.35 3.46
N VAL A 36 -3.06 7.71 2.38
CA VAL A 36 -1.97 6.74 2.38
C VAL A 36 -0.76 7.38 1.71
N ASP A 37 0.30 7.60 2.48
CA ASP A 37 1.53 8.24 2.03
C ASP A 37 2.62 7.19 1.73
N PHE A 38 3.64 7.58 0.97
CA PHE A 38 4.87 6.80 0.72
C PHE A 38 4.72 5.48 -0.06
N LEU A 39 3.61 5.31 -0.78
CA LEU A 39 3.47 4.28 -1.81
C LEU A 39 3.78 4.88 -3.18
N THR A 40 4.36 4.11 -4.09
CA THR A 40 4.50 4.54 -5.48
C THR A 40 3.15 4.61 -6.18
N GLY A 41 3.04 5.40 -7.26
CA GLY A 41 1.82 5.47 -8.06
C GLY A 41 1.38 4.13 -8.61
N THR A 42 2.34 3.28 -9.02
CA THR A 42 2.05 1.92 -9.52
C THR A 42 1.50 1.01 -8.42
N GLU A 43 2.05 1.07 -7.21
CA GLU A 43 1.51 0.33 -6.05
C GLU A 43 0.11 0.82 -5.67
N ALA A 44 -0.10 2.14 -5.63
CA ALA A 44 -1.41 2.72 -5.35
C ALA A 44 -2.47 2.26 -6.36
N GLN A 45 -2.13 2.26 -7.65
CA GLN A 45 -3.01 1.74 -8.72
C GLN A 45 -3.33 0.25 -8.53
N ALA A 46 -2.31 -0.56 -8.25
CA ALA A 46 -2.49 -1.99 -8.07
C ALA A 46 -3.33 -2.33 -6.83
N ILE A 47 -3.10 -1.63 -5.71
CA ILE A 47 -3.89 -1.75 -4.47
C ILE A 47 -5.33 -1.32 -4.72
N TRP A 48 -5.54 -0.19 -5.41
CA TRP A 48 -6.89 0.26 -5.75
C TRP A 48 -7.64 -0.79 -6.58
N HIS A 49 -7.00 -1.33 -7.62
CA HIS A 49 -7.61 -2.37 -8.45
C HIS A 49 -7.94 -3.62 -7.65
N TYR A 50 -7.05 -4.02 -6.73
CA TYR A 50 -7.28 -5.16 -5.85
C TYR A 50 -8.49 -4.91 -4.93
N ILE A 51 -8.56 -3.76 -4.25
CA ILE A 51 -9.69 -3.40 -3.38
C ILE A 51 -11.00 -3.39 -4.16
N SER A 52 -11.03 -2.72 -5.32
CA SER A 52 -12.21 -2.60 -6.17
C SER A 52 -12.67 -3.95 -6.72
N LYS A 53 -11.75 -4.77 -7.24
CA LYS A 53 -12.07 -6.10 -7.79
C LYS A 53 -12.62 -7.05 -6.71
N HIS A 54 -12.02 -7.04 -5.53
CA HIS A 54 -12.37 -7.96 -4.44
C HIS A 54 -13.43 -7.41 -3.48
N HIS A 55 -13.95 -6.20 -3.72
CA HIS A 55 -14.98 -5.55 -2.89
C HIS A 55 -14.64 -5.59 -1.39
N LEU A 56 -13.37 -5.34 -1.04
CA LEU A 56 -12.87 -5.56 0.33
C LEU A 56 -13.53 -4.67 1.39
N THR A 57 -14.21 -3.60 0.98
CA THR A 57 -14.94 -2.72 1.88
C THR A 57 -16.12 -2.09 1.17
N THR A 58 -17.15 -1.73 1.95
CA THR A 58 -18.37 -1.08 1.49
C THR A 58 -18.44 0.33 2.06
N GLY A 59 -18.80 1.31 1.23
CA GLY A 59 -18.99 2.70 1.69
C GLY A 59 -17.69 3.42 2.07
N VAL A 60 -16.57 3.08 1.43
CA VAL A 60 -15.34 3.89 1.42
C VAL A 60 -14.96 4.12 -0.03
N ALA A 61 -14.86 5.39 -0.43
CA ALA A 61 -14.32 5.78 -1.73
C ALA A 61 -12.79 5.77 -1.67
N PHE A 62 -12.16 5.17 -2.68
CA PHE A 62 -10.70 5.18 -2.83
C PHE A 62 -10.32 5.93 -4.10
N HIS A 63 -9.36 6.84 -4.00
CA HIS A 63 -8.85 7.56 -5.17
C HIS A 63 -7.35 7.82 -5.04
N ILE A 64 -6.69 7.99 -6.17
CA ILE A 64 -5.28 8.39 -6.26
C ILE A 64 -5.22 9.89 -6.55
N LEU A 65 -4.48 10.63 -5.72
CA LEU A 65 -4.30 12.06 -5.92
C LEU A 65 -3.51 12.32 -7.21
N THR A 66 -3.98 13.26 -8.03
CA THR A 66 -3.27 13.74 -9.22
C THR A 66 -3.40 15.25 -9.37
N THR A 67 -2.37 15.88 -9.94
CA THR A 67 -2.41 17.29 -10.38
C THR A 67 -2.93 17.42 -11.82
N ASN A 68 -2.99 16.32 -12.57
CA ASN A 68 -3.47 16.32 -13.96
C ASN A 68 -5.01 16.25 -14.00
N ARG A 69 -5.64 17.40 -14.20
CA ARG A 69 -7.10 17.53 -14.31
C ARG A 69 -7.70 16.70 -15.45
N THR A 70 -6.99 16.54 -16.56
CA THR A 70 -7.47 15.74 -17.70
C THR A 70 -7.56 14.27 -17.33
N ILE A 71 -6.55 13.74 -16.63
CA ILE A 71 -6.56 12.34 -16.14
C ILE A 71 -7.69 12.15 -15.12
N ALA A 72 -7.83 13.07 -14.17
CA ALA A 72 -8.91 12.99 -13.16
C ALA A 72 -10.32 13.08 -13.74
N GLN A 73 -10.49 13.67 -14.92
CA GLN A 73 -11.78 13.71 -15.63
C GLN A 73 -12.02 12.45 -16.46
N ALA A 74 -10.96 11.85 -17.00
CA ALA A 74 -11.05 10.67 -17.87
C ALA A 74 -11.18 9.35 -17.09
N ASP A 75 -10.61 9.29 -15.88
CA ASP A 75 -10.50 8.05 -15.12
C ASP A 75 -10.91 8.26 -13.64
N PRO A 76 -11.97 7.57 -13.15
CA PRO A 76 -12.46 7.70 -11.79
C PRO A 76 -11.48 7.21 -10.73
N LEU A 77 -10.42 6.49 -11.11
CA LEU A 77 -9.32 6.14 -10.23
C LEU A 77 -8.66 7.37 -9.61
N TYR A 78 -8.60 8.47 -10.36
CA TYR A 78 -7.87 9.67 -9.97
C TYR A 78 -8.77 10.78 -9.48
N ILE A 79 -8.23 11.60 -8.59
CA ILE A 79 -8.93 12.78 -8.06
C ILE A 79 -7.96 13.94 -7.89
N THR A 80 -8.46 15.16 -8.09
CA THR A 80 -7.70 16.37 -7.77
C THR A 80 -7.89 16.77 -6.31
N THR A 81 -6.94 17.54 -5.78
CA THR A 81 -7.01 18.11 -4.43
C THR A 81 -8.33 18.85 -4.18
N ASP A 82 -8.74 19.71 -5.11
CA ASP A 82 -9.97 20.51 -4.98
C ASP A 82 -11.19 19.60 -4.81
N LYS A 83 -11.26 18.53 -5.62
CA LYS A 83 -12.39 17.60 -5.60
C LYS A 83 -12.40 16.72 -4.35
N ALA A 84 -11.23 16.28 -3.89
CA ALA A 84 -11.08 15.56 -2.64
C ALA A 84 -11.56 16.38 -1.44
N ILE A 85 -11.20 17.67 -1.37
CA ILE A 85 -11.67 18.59 -0.32
C ILE A 85 -13.18 18.81 -0.42
N GLU A 86 -13.73 18.93 -1.62
CA GLU A 86 -15.17 19.05 -1.84
C GLU A 86 -15.93 17.83 -1.28
N ILE A 87 -15.50 16.62 -1.60
CA ILE A 87 -16.10 15.37 -1.08
C ILE A 87 -16.04 15.35 0.45
N ARG A 88 -14.86 15.62 1.02
CA ARG A 88 -14.65 15.67 2.47
C ARG A 88 -15.57 16.68 3.17
N ASN A 89 -15.74 17.87 2.60
CA ASN A 89 -16.58 18.92 3.18
C ASN A 89 -18.08 18.58 3.15
N ARG A 90 -18.53 17.75 2.21
CA ARG A 90 -19.91 17.22 2.20
C ARG A 90 -20.16 16.24 3.36
N LYS A 91 -19.11 15.58 3.87
CA LYS A 91 -19.15 14.62 5.00
C LYS A 91 -20.14 13.45 4.81
N LEU A 92 -20.45 13.09 3.58
CA LEU A 92 -21.44 12.05 3.27
C LEU A 92 -20.83 10.65 3.18
N GLU A 93 -19.59 10.55 2.69
CA GLU A 93 -18.90 9.29 2.47
C GLU A 93 -17.54 9.26 3.16
N ARG A 94 -17.04 8.06 3.42
CA ARG A 94 -15.66 7.85 3.89
C ARG A 94 -14.74 7.86 2.68
N LEU A 95 -13.60 8.53 2.80
CA LEU A 95 -12.69 8.74 1.68
C LEU A 95 -11.27 8.33 2.08
N CYS A 96 -10.62 7.51 1.27
CA CYS A 96 -9.21 7.17 1.40
C CYS A 96 -8.45 7.62 0.15
N LEU A 97 -7.48 8.52 0.34
CA LEU A 97 -6.67 9.07 -0.74
C LEU A 97 -5.28 8.44 -0.75
N PHE A 98 -4.86 7.88 -1.87
CA PHE A 98 -3.46 7.55 -2.07
C PHE A 98 -2.70 8.79 -2.51
N ILE A 99 -1.57 9.06 -1.86
CA ILE A 99 -0.63 10.13 -2.23
C ILE A 99 0.64 9.44 -2.75
N PRO A 100 0.76 9.28 -4.07
CA PRO A 100 1.95 8.68 -4.68
C PRO A 100 3.22 9.43 -4.30
N SER A 101 4.25 8.69 -3.89
CA SER A 101 5.56 9.24 -3.49
C SER A 101 6.34 9.86 -4.65
N ASP A 102 6.00 9.49 -5.87
CA ASP A 102 6.62 9.94 -7.12
C ASP A 102 6.04 11.24 -7.67
N ILE A 103 5.01 11.81 -7.02
CA ILE A 103 4.50 13.14 -7.35
C ILE A 103 5.37 14.20 -6.67
N VAL A 104 5.92 15.11 -7.48
CA VAL A 104 6.82 16.20 -7.03
C VAL A 104 6.09 17.24 -6.19
N ASP A 105 4.80 17.45 -6.47
CA ASP A 105 3.91 18.29 -5.65
C ASP A 105 3.43 17.47 -4.44
N ALA A 106 4.18 17.58 -3.33
CA ALA A 106 3.74 17.05 -2.04
C ALA A 106 2.29 17.47 -1.80
N ALA A 107 1.43 16.51 -1.40
CA ALA A 107 0.00 16.74 -1.24
C ALA A 107 -0.26 18.09 -0.55
N PRO A 108 -1.11 18.96 -1.11
CA PRO A 108 -1.29 20.32 -0.60
C PRO A 108 -1.54 20.34 0.90
N SER A 109 -1.06 21.38 1.59
CA SER A 109 -1.21 21.52 3.05
C SER A 109 -2.65 21.33 3.52
N SER A 110 -3.62 21.70 2.70
CA SER A 110 -5.05 21.46 2.92
C SER A 110 -5.40 19.97 3.08
N ILE A 111 -4.84 19.08 2.26
CA ILE A 111 -4.99 17.63 2.40
C ILE A 111 -4.26 17.16 3.65
N ALA A 112 -3.04 17.64 3.86
CA ALA A 112 -2.22 17.20 4.98
C ALA A 112 -2.86 17.49 6.34
N ASN A 113 -3.58 18.59 6.45
CA ASN A 113 -4.29 18.98 7.68
C ASN A 113 -5.70 18.37 7.79
N SER A 114 -6.26 17.85 6.69
CA SER A 114 -7.66 17.42 6.64
C SER A 114 -7.87 15.90 6.64
N PHE A 115 -6.84 15.13 6.31
CA PHE A 115 -6.91 13.68 6.15
C PHE A 115 -5.99 12.96 7.15
N ALA A 116 -6.53 11.96 7.84
CA ALA A 116 -5.80 11.13 8.79
C ALA A 116 -4.68 10.35 8.07
N PRO A 117 -3.40 10.46 8.48
CA PRO A 117 -2.31 9.81 7.79
C PRO A 117 -2.25 8.30 8.06
N ILE A 118 -2.03 7.54 7.00
CA ILE A 118 -1.65 6.13 7.00
C ILE A 118 -0.27 6.06 6.34
N ASP A 119 0.76 5.84 7.16
CA ASP A 119 2.15 5.81 6.68
C ASP A 119 2.45 4.47 5.99
N GLY A 120 2.70 4.51 4.67
CA GLY A 120 3.07 3.34 3.87
C GLY A 120 4.34 2.62 4.35
N ARG A 121 5.27 3.33 4.99
CA ARG A 121 6.47 2.71 5.61
C ARG A 121 6.10 1.79 6.76
N THR A 122 5.10 2.20 7.54
CA THR A 122 4.53 1.39 8.62
C THR A 122 3.76 0.20 8.03
N LEU A 123 3.03 0.39 6.92
CA LEU A 123 2.36 -0.71 6.21
C LEU A 123 3.38 -1.77 5.76
N TYR A 124 4.47 -1.39 5.10
CA TYR A 124 5.51 -2.34 4.70
C TYR A 124 6.10 -3.11 5.89
N SER A 125 6.34 -2.43 7.01
CA SER A 125 6.87 -3.07 8.23
C SER A 125 5.91 -4.12 8.80
N LEU A 126 4.61 -3.83 8.77
CA LEU A 126 3.57 -4.76 9.24
C LEU A 126 3.40 -5.95 8.31
N VAL A 127 3.33 -5.70 7.00
CA VAL A 127 3.27 -6.77 6.00
C VAL A 127 4.53 -7.64 6.08
N LEU A 128 5.71 -7.04 6.25
CA LEU A 128 6.96 -7.78 6.46
C LEU A 128 6.87 -8.71 7.68
N LYS A 129 6.33 -8.23 8.80
CA LYS A 129 6.10 -9.07 9.99
C LYS A 129 5.16 -10.24 9.69
N GLN A 130 4.08 -10.01 8.94
CA GLN A 130 3.14 -11.07 8.55
C GLN A 130 3.80 -12.12 7.65
N VAL A 131 4.55 -11.68 6.64
CA VAL A 131 5.27 -12.57 5.72
C VAL A 131 6.30 -13.39 6.48
N ARG A 132 7.07 -12.78 7.40
CA ARG A 132 8.03 -13.51 8.24
C ARG A 132 7.39 -14.58 9.10
N ASN A 133 6.20 -14.33 9.64
CA ASN A 133 5.47 -15.31 10.44
C ASN A 133 4.98 -16.52 9.62
N LYS A 134 4.96 -16.43 8.28
CA LYS A 134 4.60 -17.53 7.37
C LYS A 134 5.81 -18.37 6.95
N LEU A 135 7.04 -17.91 7.21
CA LEU A 135 8.25 -18.65 6.85
C LEU A 135 8.52 -19.78 7.84
N THR A 136 9.24 -20.81 7.39
CA THR A 136 9.79 -21.82 8.29
C THR A 136 10.80 -21.22 9.28
N PRO A 137 11.09 -21.88 10.41
CA PRO A 137 12.10 -21.42 11.37
C PRO A 137 13.49 -21.22 10.73
N GLU A 138 13.88 -22.08 9.79
CA GLU A 138 15.18 -22.03 9.11
C GLU A 138 15.30 -20.76 8.23
N LEU A 139 14.27 -20.47 7.44
CA LEU A 139 14.24 -19.27 6.59
C LEU A 139 14.11 -18.00 7.44
N THR A 140 13.37 -18.07 8.55
CA THR A 140 13.27 -16.96 9.51
C THR A 140 14.64 -16.62 10.12
N GLY A 141 15.43 -17.63 10.48
CA GLY A 141 16.81 -17.46 10.94
C GLY A 141 17.73 -16.86 9.87
N THR A 142 17.56 -17.30 8.61
CA THR A 142 18.28 -16.76 7.46
C THR A 142 17.97 -15.29 7.23
N VAL A 143 16.69 -14.90 7.14
CA VAL A 143 16.26 -13.51 7.01
C VAL A 143 16.82 -12.63 8.13
N SER A 144 16.74 -13.13 9.37
CA SER A 144 17.24 -12.38 10.54
C SER A 144 18.75 -12.16 10.48
N SER A 145 19.50 -13.17 10.02
CA SER A 145 20.96 -13.09 9.84
C SER A 145 21.36 -12.15 8.70
N VAL A 146 20.62 -12.16 7.59
CA VAL A 146 20.83 -11.24 6.48
C VAL A 146 20.56 -9.81 6.93
N PHE A 147 19.40 -9.54 7.54
CA PHE A 147 19.06 -8.18 7.98
C PHE A 147 19.94 -7.67 9.11
N SER A 148 20.45 -8.53 9.99
CA SER A 148 21.41 -8.11 11.03
C SER A 148 22.75 -7.66 10.44
N ARG A 149 23.25 -8.38 9.43
CA ARG A 149 24.46 -8.00 8.68
C ARG A 149 24.26 -6.73 7.86
N LEU A 150 23.07 -6.55 7.29
CA LEU A 150 22.76 -5.37 6.51
C LEU A 150 22.42 -4.15 7.38
N ARG A 151 22.17 -4.32 8.68
CA ARG A 151 21.90 -3.21 9.61
C ARG A 151 23.10 -2.26 9.75
N SER A 152 24.32 -2.76 9.59
CA SER A 152 25.54 -1.93 9.56
C SER A 152 25.70 -1.16 8.24
N MET A 153 24.94 -1.52 7.21
CA MET A 153 24.88 -0.82 5.94
C MET A 153 23.70 0.15 5.95
N THR A 154 23.97 1.44 6.07
CA THR A 154 22.96 2.48 5.91
C THR A 154 22.35 2.39 4.51
N GLY A 155 21.06 2.06 4.38
CA GLY A 155 20.38 2.24 3.09
C GLY A 155 19.25 1.28 2.72
N ILE A 156 18.99 0.21 3.48
CA ILE A 156 17.91 -0.72 3.10
C ILE A 156 16.56 -0.25 3.60
N SER A 157 15.63 -0.01 2.67
CA SER A 157 14.26 0.37 2.98
C SER A 157 13.42 -0.83 3.45
N GLU A 158 12.34 -0.56 4.19
CA GLU A 158 11.37 -1.59 4.59
C GLU A 158 10.73 -2.30 3.39
N LYS A 159 10.55 -1.58 2.27
CA LYS A 159 10.10 -2.18 1.02
C LYS A 159 11.10 -3.23 0.51
N GLN A 160 12.39 -2.92 0.46
CA GLN A 160 13.40 -3.88 -0.01
C GLN A 160 13.49 -5.13 0.88
N ARG A 161 13.34 -4.95 2.20
CA ARG A 161 13.25 -6.07 3.15
C ARG A 161 12.02 -6.93 2.87
N LEU A 162 10.88 -6.30 2.61
CA LEU A 162 9.65 -6.99 2.25
C LEU A 162 9.81 -7.76 0.93
N ASP A 163 10.31 -7.11 -0.12
CA ASP A 163 10.53 -7.72 -1.44
C ASP A 163 11.41 -8.98 -1.32
N PHE A 164 12.52 -8.90 -0.55
CA PHE A 164 13.39 -10.04 -0.30
C PHE A 164 12.68 -11.19 0.45
N THR A 165 11.94 -10.85 1.50
CA THR A 165 11.26 -11.86 2.33
C THR A 165 10.12 -12.53 1.56
N LEU A 166 9.41 -11.78 0.71
CA LEU A 166 8.37 -12.32 -0.16
C LEU A 166 8.94 -13.28 -1.21
N ALA A 167 10.10 -12.96 -1.79
CA ALA A 167 10.77 -13.89 -2.70
C ALA A 167 11.06 -15.23 -1.99
N LEU A 168 11.61 -15.20 -0.77
CA LEU A 168 11.84 -16.42 -0.01
C LEU A 168 10.55 -17.20 0.29
N LEU A 169 9.46 -16.49 0.64
CA LEU A 169 8.15 -17.12 0.87
C LEU A 169 7.65 -17.84 -0.39
N VAL A 170 7.74 -17.20 -1.55
CA VAL A 170 7.29 -17.80 -2.82
C VAL A 170 8.15 -19.00 -3.20
N GLN A 171 9.47 -18.93 -3.04
CA GLN A 171 10.37 -20.07 -3.29
C GLN A 171 10.07 -21.25 -2.35
N MET A 172 9.82 -20.98 -1.06
CA MET A 172 9.45 -21.99 -0.09
C MET A 172 8.15 -22.70 -0.48
N GLN A 173 7.11 -21.92 -0.82
CA GLN A 173 5.82 -22.45 -1.27
C GLN A 173 5.95 -23.27 -2.56
N ALA A 174 6.76 -22.82 -3.51
CA ALA A 174 7.01 -23.56 -4.75
C ALA A 174 7.71 -24.91 -4.50
N GLY A 175 8.64 -24.95 -3.54
CA GLY A 175 9.36 -26.18 -3.15
C GLY A 175 8.52 -27.16 -2.32
N GLU A 176 7.51 -26.70 -1.60
CA GLU A 176 6.54 -27.55 -0.89
C GLU A 176 5.49 -28.17 -1.83
N THR A 177 5.25 -27.54 -2.99
CA THR A 177 4.28 -28.01 -4.00
C THR A 177 4.85 -28.94 -5.07
N ALA A 178 6.17 -29.21 -5.03
CA ALA A 178 6.89 -30.08 -5.98
C ALA A 178 7.13 -31.47 -5.40
#